data_AF-A0A5F5XMQ2-F1
#
_entry.id   AF-A0A5F5XMQ2-F1
#
_cell.length_a   1.000
_cell.length_b   1.000
_cell.length_c   1.000
_cell.angle_alpha   90.00
_cell.angle_beta   90.00
_cell.angle_gamma   90.00
#
_symmetry.space_group_name_H-M   'P 1'
#
loop_
_entity.id
_entity.type
_entity.pdbx_description
1 polymer ?
#
loop_
_entity_poly.entity_id
_entity_poly.type
_entity_poly.pdbx_seq_one_letter_code
_entity_poly.pdbx_strand_id
1 'polypeptide(L)'
;MDLTALRRENMASLLGQLQNIAKENCINESIHIFLKCLVHGMQESRLDFPGGFILIKGELTELGWKFFNLMHHNQQVFKRILIRLYAELLRPAQQTPRSGS
;
A
#
# COMPACT_ATOMS: atom_id res chain seq x y z
N MET A 1 -30.16 -45.16 -16.32
CA MET A 1 -29.24 -44.17 -15.71
C MET A 1 -29.67 -42.80 -16.20
N ASP A 2 -30.08 -41.93 -15.28
CA ASP A 2 -30.72 -40.67 -15.62
C ASP A 2 -29.67 -39.59 -15.90
N LEU A 3 -29.43 -39.33 -17.18
CA LEU A 3 -28.51 -38.30 -17.68
C LEU A 3 -28.85 -36.90 -17.13
N THR A 4 -30.10 -36.66 -16.73
CA THR A 4 -30.52 -35.38 -16.17
C THR A 4 -30.05 -35.17 -14.73
N ALA A 5 -29.93 -36.24 -13.94
CA ALA A 5 -29.37 -36.20 -12.59
C ALA A 5 -27.86 -35.92 -12.62
N LEU A 6 -27.13 -36.60 -13.51
CA LEU A 6 -25.68 -36.40 -13.71
C LEU A 6 -25.35 -34.96 -14.15
N ARG A 7 -26.19 -34.38 -15.01
CA ARG A 7 -26.08 -32.97 -15.43
C ARG A 7 -26.32 -32.01 -14.27
N ARG A 8 -27.22 -32.32 -13.34
CA ARG A 8 -27.53 -31.47 -12.18
C ARG A 8 -26.41 -31.49 -11.15
N GLU A 9 -25.83 -32.65 -10.87
CA GLU A 9 -24.65 -32.77 -10.00
C GLU A 9 -23.44 -32.04 -10.58
N ASN A 10 -23.21 -32.15 -11.88
CA ASN A 10 -22.13 -31.41 -12.54
C ASN A 10 -22.31 -29.88 -12.44
N MET A 11 -23.53 -29.38 -12.58
CA MET A 11 -23.81 -27.95 -12.39
C MET A 11 -23.61 -27.50 -10.94
N ALA A 12 -24.02 -28.31 -9.97
CA ALA A 12 -23.80 -28.01 -8.54
C ALA A 12 -22.30 -28.00 -8.20
N SER A 13 -21.54 -28.96 -8.73
CA SER A 13 -20.09 -29.03 -8.58
C SER A 13 -19.40 -27.83 -9.22
N LEU A 14 -19.78 -27.45 -10.44
CA LEU A 14 -19.23 -26.28 -11.12
C LEU A 14 -19.54 -24.98 -10.36
N LEU A 15 -20.76 -24.83 -9.85
CA LEU A 15 -21.15 -23.67 -9.05
C LEU A 15 -20.34 -23.57 -7.75
N GLY A 16 -20.14 -24.69 -7.05
CA GLY A 16 -19.30 -24.74 -5.85
C GLY A 16 -17.84 -24.37 -6.13
N GLN A 17 -17.29 -24.85 -7.25
CA GLN A 17 -15.93 -24.49 -7.68
C GLN A 17 -15.80 -23.00 -8.00
N LEU A 18 -16.77 -22.42 -8.74
CA LEU A 18 -16.80 -20.98 -9.04
C LEU A 18 -16.93 -20.13 -7.77
N GLN A 19 -17.72 -20.56 -6.80
CA GLN A 19 -17.83 -19.89 -5.49
C GLN A 19 -16.52 -19.94 -4.70
N ASN A 20 -15.79 -21.06 -4.75
CA ASN A 20 -14.47 -21.17 -4.12
C ASN A 20 -13.46 -20.24 -4.78
N ILE A 21 -13.41 -20.20 -6.12
CA ILE A 21 -12.52 -19.29 -6.88
C ILE A 21 -12.86 -17.82 -6.58
N ALA A 22 -14.14 -17.46 -6.50
CA ALA A 22 -14.56 -16.12 -6.12
C ALA A 22 -14.11 -15.75 -4.69
N LYS A 23 -14.11 -16.73 -3.78
CA LYS A 23 -13.62 -16.57 -2.40
C LYS A 23 -12.09 -16.48 -2.32
N GLU A 24 -11.35 -17.15 -3.19
CA GLU A 24 -9.88 -16.99 -3.26
C GLU A 24 -9.49 -15.65 -3.87
N ASN A 25 -10.22 -15.18 -4.89
CA ASN A 25 -9.99 -13.85 -5.48
C ASN A 25 -10.23 -12.70 -4.50
N CYS A 26 -11.06 -12.90 -3.47
CA CYS A 26 -11.25 -11.88 -2.44
C CYS A 26 -9.97 -11.64 -1.62
N ILE A 27 -9.06 -12.62 -1.52
CA ILE A 27 -7.76 -12.46 -0.86
C ILE A 27 -6.89 -11.50 -1.66
N ASN A 28 -6.80 -11.68 -2.98
CA ASN A 28 -6.02 -10.80 -3.86
C ASN A 28 -6.52 -9.35 -3.80
N GLU A 29 -7.83 -9.15 -3.86
CA GLU A 29 -8.43 -7.82 -3.75
C GLU A 29 -8.15 -7.20 -2.37
N SER A 30 -8.25 -8.01 -1.32
CA SER A 30 -7.96 -7.56 0.05
C SER A 30 -6.49 -7.14 0.21
N ILE A 31 -5.53 -7.90 -0.35
CA ILE A 31 -4.10 -7.53 -0.35
C ILE A 31 -3.91 -6.22 -1.13
N HIS A 32 -4.54 -6.10 -2.29
CA HIS A 32 -4.43 -4.91 -3.13
C HIS A 32 -4.93 -3.65 -2.40
N ILE A 33 -6.08 -3.74 -1.71
CA ILE A 33 -6.63 -2.66 -0.90
C ILE A 33 -5.68 -2.31 0.26
N PHE A 34 -5.17 -3.31 0.99
CA PHE A 34 -4.22 -3.10 2.08
C PHE A 34 -2.96 -2.36 1.61
N LEU A 35 -2.35 -2.79 0.49
CA LEU A 35 -1.18 -2.15 -0.09
C LEU A 35 -1.48 -0.70 -0.54
N LYS A 36 -2.65 -0.46 -1.16
CA LYS A 36 -3.09 0.90 -1.50
C LYS A 36 -3.23 1.78 -0.26
N CYS A 37 -3.77 1.26 0.83
CA CYS A 37 -3.87 1.98 2.11
C CYS A 37 -2.49 2.34 2.68
N LEU A 38 -1.51 1.44 2.58
CA LEU A 38 -0.14 1.72 3.04
C LEU A 38 0.52 2.88 2.27
N VAL A 39 0.33 2.93 0.94
CA VAL A 39 0.91 3.98 0.08
C VAL A 39 0.38 5.37 0.42
N HIS A 40 -0.89 5.48 0.80
CA HIS A 40 -1.53 6.76 1.13
C HIS A 40 -1.34 7.18 2.60
N GLY A 41 -0.57 6.41 3.37
CA GLY A 41 -0.40 6.58 4.82
C GLY A 41 -1.49 5.86 5.61
N MET A 42 -1.08 5.14 6.66
CA MET A 42 -2.02 4.49 7.57
C MET A 42 -2.88 5.54 8.27
N GLN A 43 -4.17 5.58 7.94
CA GLN A 43 -5.21 6.22 8.74
C GLN A 43 -5.83 5.13 9.62
N GLU A 44 -5.68 5.24 10.94
CA GLU A 44 -6.19 4.24 11.90
C GLU A 44 -7.70 3.97 11.74
N SER A 45 -8.47 4.96 11.30
CA SER A 45 -9.91 4.86 11.03
C SER A 45 -10.27 4.11 9.75
N ARG A 46 -9.30 3.72 8.91
CA ARG A 46 -9.49 2.96 7.66
C ARG A 46 -9.06 1.49 7.76
N LEU A 47 -8.63 1.05 8.94
CA LEU A 47 -8.23 -0.34 9.23
C LEU A 47 -9.44 -1.25 9.50
N ASP A 48 -10.52 -1.10 8.73
CA ASP A 48 -11.46 -2.20 8.58
C ASP A 48 -10.78 -3.25 7.72
N PHE A 49 -9.98 -4.08 8.36
CA PHE A 49 -9.33 -5.21 7.70
C PHE A 49 -10.43 -6.09 7.10
N PRO A 50 -10.35 -6.39 5.79
CA PRO A 50 -11.18 -7.42 5.19
C PRO A 50 -11.12 -8.68 6.06
N GLY A 51 -12.27 -9.31 6.32
CA GLY A 51 -12.37 -10.42 7.27
C GLY A 51 -11.37 -11.56 7.01
N GLY A 52 -10.88 -11.71 5.77
CA GLY A 52 -9.83 -12.65 5.39
C GLY A 52 -8.46 -12.43 6.05
N PHE A 53 -8.22 -11.29 6.70
CA PHE A 53 -6.96 -10.97 7.38
C PHE A 53 -7.04 -10.90 8.90
N ILE A 54 -8.19 -11.23 9.51
CA ILE A 54 -8.36 -11.17 10.97
C ILE A 54 -7.25 -11.96 11.70
N LEU A 55 -6.86 -13.12 11.17
CA LEU A 55 -5.86 -14.00 11.78
C LEU A 55 -4.43 -13.44 11.72
N ILE A 56 -4.13 -12.53 10.79
CA ILE A 56 -2.80 -11.93 10.59
C ILE A 56 -2.80 -10.41 10.79
N LYS A 57 -3.85 -9.89 11.43
CA LYS A 57 -4.08 -8.45 11.60
C LYS A 57 -2.93 -7.77 12.35
N GLY A 58 -2.36 -8.45 13.36
CA GLY A 58 -1.26 -7.92 14.16
C GLY A 58 -0.01 -7.69 13.32
N GLU A 59 0.40 -8.70 12.56
CA GLU A 59 1.57 -8.69 11.68
C GLU A 59 1.44 -7.63 10.59
N LEU A 60 0.25 -7.53 9.97
CA LEU A 60 -0.02 -6.51 8.96
C LEU A 60 0.01 -5.09 9.55
N THR A 61 -0.49 -4.92 10.77
CA THR A 61 -0.45 -3.62 11.48
C THR A 61 0.99 -3.22 11.79
N GLU A 62 1.82 -4.14 12.28
CA GLU A 62 3.23 -3.91 12.57
C GLU A 62 4.01 -3.55 11.30
N LEU A 63 3.81 -4.32 10.23
CA LEU A 63 4.44 -4.07 8.94
C LEU A 63 4.03 -2.71 8.38
N GLY A 64 2.75 -2.36 8.47
CA GLY A 64 2.25 -1.09 8.02
C GLY A 64 2.88 0.09 8.76
N TRP A 65 3.01 0.00 10.09
CA TRP A 65 3.65 1.04 10.90
C TRP A 65 5.13 1.21 10.57
N LYS A 66 5.87 0.11 10.34
CA LYS A 66 7.26 0.16 9.87
C LYS A 66 7.38 0.91 8.55
N PHE A 67 6.49 0.62 7.59
CA PHE A 67 6.47 1.30 6.31
C PHE A 67 6.14 2.79 6.44
N PHE A 68 5.13 3.13 7.24
CA PHE A 68 4.76 4.52 7.50
C PHE A 68 5.92 5.32 8.10
N ASN A 69 6.59 4.77 9.11
CA ASN A 69 7.74 5.41 9.76
C ASN A 69 8.91 5.62 8.78
N LEU A 70 9.19 4.62 7.93
CA LEU A 70 10.20 4.73 6.88
C LEU A 70 9.85 5.84 5.87
N MET A 71 8.61 5.87 5.40
CA MET A 71 8.13 6.90 4.46
C MET A 71 8.22 8.29 5.06
N HIS A 72 7.78 8.45 6.32
CA HIS A 72 7.88 9.72 7.03
C HIS A 72 9.35 10.15 7.22
N HIS A 73 10.23 9.24 7.64
CA HIS A 73 11.66 9.51 7.75
C HIS A 73 12.27 9.96 6.42
N ASN A 74 12.00 9.22 5.34
CA ASN A 74 12.48 9.54 4.01
C ASN A 74 11.99 10.93 3.56
N GLN A 75 10.72 11.25 3.76
CA GLN A 75 10.17 12.58 3.45
C GLN A 75 10.90 13.69 4.21
N GLN A 76 11.21 13.50 5.50
CA GLN A 76 11.96 14.48 6.29
C GLN A 76 13.39 14.67 5.77
N VAL A 77 14.08 13.59 5.40
CA VAL A 77 15.43 13.65 4.83
C VAL A 77 15.41 14.37 3.48
N PHE A 78 14.51 13.99 2.56
CA PHE A 78 14.36 14.64 1.27
C PHE A 78 14.00 16.12 1.41
N LYS A 79 13.07 16.46 2.30
CA LYS A 79 12.69 17.85 2.58
C LYS A 79 13.88 18.67 3.04
N ARG A 80 14.73 18.14 3.92
CA ARG A 80 15.95 18.84 4.38
C ARG A 80 16.93 19.08 3.23
N ILE A 81 17.15 18.09 2.38
CA ILE A 81 18.01 18.22 1.20
C ILE A 81 17.45 19.30 0.26
N LEU A 82 16.15 19.26 -0.01
CA LEU A 82 15.50 20.22 -0.90
C LEU A 82 15.57 21.66 -0.36
N ILE A 83 15.33 21.84 0.95
CA ILE A 83 15.49 23.14 1.63
C ILE A 83 16.94 23.63 1.49
N ARG A 84 17.93 22.77 1.69
CA ARG A 84 19.34 23.13 1.56
C ARG A 84 19.70 23.57 0.15
N LEU A 85 19.27 22.81 -0.87
CA LEU A 85 19.49 23.18 -2.28
C LEU A 85 18.84 24.52 -2.61
N TYR A 86 17.60 24.73 -2.15
CA TYR A 86 16.89 25.98 -2.37
C TYR A 86 17.61 27.18 -1.71
N ALA A 87 18.13 26.99 -0.50
CA ALA A 87 18.92 28.00 0.21
C ALA A 87 20.28 28.29 -0.47
N GLU A 88 20.91 27.28 -1.07
CA GLU A 88 22.13 27.43 -1.86
C GLU A 88 21.86 28.17 -3.18
N LEU A 89 20.74 27.90 -3.85
CA LEU A 89 20.31 28.57 -5.08
C LEU A 89 19.86 30.03 -4.86
N LEU A 90 19.21 30.33 -3.74
CA LEU A 90 18.79 31.68 -3.37
C LEU A 90 19.93 32.51 -2.79
N ARG A 91 21.09 31.92 -2.47
CA ARG A 91 22.24 32.66 -1.97
C ARG A 91 22.71 33.60 -3.09
N PRO A 92 22.68 34.93 -2.89
CA PRO A 92 23.24 35.84 -3.87
C PRO A 92 24.71 35.49 -4.07
N ALA A 93 25.20 35.49 -5.31
CA ALA A 93 26.63 35.43 -5.59
C ALA A 93 27.29 36.60 -4.87
N GLN A 94 27.88 36.34 -3.69
CA GLN A 94 28.61 37.34 -2.93
C GLN A 94 29.72 37.86 -3.84
N GLN A 95 29.63 39.15 -4.11
CA GLN A 95 30.44 39.90 -5.05
C GLN A 95 31.90 39.75 -4.69
N THR A 96 32.72 39.34 -5.67
CA THR A 96 34.17 39.43 -5.60
C THR A 96 34.53 40.89 -5.28
N PRO A 97 35.28 41.19 -4.20
CA PRO A 97 35.77 42.54 -3.99
C PRO A 97 36.67 42.89 -5.18
N ARG A 98 36.31 43.92 -5.94
CA ARG A 98 37.29 44.62 -6.78
C ARG A 98 38.31 45.22 -5.83
N SER A 99 39.42 44.54 -5.64
CA SER A 99 40.63 45.14 -5.09
C SER A 99 41.10 46.19 -6.09
N GLY A 100 40.71 47.44 -5.85
CA GLY A 100 41.41 48.59 -6.39
C GLY A 100 42.65 48.84 -5.56
N SER A 101 43.81 48.78 -6.20
CA SER A 101 45.02 49.57 -5.95
C SER A 101 46.03 49.23 -7.04
#